data_AF-A0A258CZM9-F1
#
_entry.id   AF-A0A258CZM9-F1
#
_cell.length_a   1.000
_cell.length_b   1.000
_cell.length_c   1.000
_cell.angle_alpha   90.00
_cell.angle_beta   90.00
_cell.angle_gamma   90.00
#
_symmetry.space_group_name_H-M   'P 1'
#
loop_
_entity.id
_entity.type
_entity.pdbx_description
1 polymer ?
#
loop_
_entity_poly.entity_id
_entity_poly.type
_entity_poly.pdbx_seq_one_letter_code
_entity_poly.pdbx_strand_id
1 'polypeptide(L)'
;MSDSKDDPFAVSRRVLIGAASATPILASVGAASPSDEVTARCEEWLALDAEIDRLLSRWSDLENALVKERRWREMTPDQREALSPTEEMDAIDKQVKGLFEHRRQGLDALLALVARDMRGVASKLQVAVKVMDHERGDGFELFKGAVAEMQHVRCAHCGAPIVESRPPPPNAK
;
A
#
# COMPACT_ATOMS: atom_id res chain seq x y z
N MET A 1 -64.33 -12.91 -14.31
CA MET A 1 -64.80 -11.76 -15.09
C MET A 1 -65.01 -10.60 -14.14
N SER A 2 -64.51 -9.43 -14.57
CA SER A 2 -64.72 -8.07 -14.06
C SER A 2 -63.87 -7.58 -12.87
N ASP A 3 -62.91 -6.74 -13.28
CA ASP A 3 -62.13 -5.72 -12.58
C ASP A 3 -62.93 -4.70 -11.77
N SER A 4 -62.26 -4.10 -10.78
CA SER A 4 -62.02 -2.64 -10.61
C SER A 4 -61.36 -2.45 -9.22
N LYS A 5 -60.04 -2.20 -9.11
CA LYS A 5 -59.28 -0.94 -9.24
C LYS A 5 -59.86 0.22 -8.43
N ASP A 6 -59.21 0.53 -7.30
CA ASP A 6 -59.11 1.88 -6.73
C ASP A 6 -57.79 2.01 -5.96
N ASP A 7 -56.86 2.78 -6.55
CA ASP A 7 -55.60 3.21 -5.96
C ASP A 7 -55.88 4.29 -4.89
N PRO A 8 -55.47 4.10 -3.63
CA PRO A 8 -55.49 5.18 -2.67
C PRO A 8 -54.26 6.07 -2.92
N PHE A 9 -54.38 7.36 -2.60
CA PHE A 9 -53.34 8.39 -2.72
C PHE A 9 -53.30 9.12 -4.07
N ALA A 10 -54.48 9.61 -4.47
CA ALA A 10 -54.61 10.83 -5.24
C ALA A 10 -53.80 11.98 -4.60
N VAL A 11 -52.84 12.49 -5.37
CA VAL A 11 -51.94 13.59 -5.06
C VAL A 11 -52.73 14.90 -4.95
N SER A 12 -52.68 15.56 -3.78
CA SER A 12 -53.18 16.93 -3.60
C SER A 12 -52.05 17.94 -3.70
N ARG A 13 -52.16 18.85 -4.69
CA ARG A 13 -51.26 19.97 -4.93
C ARG A 13 -51.71 21.22 -4.17
N ARG A 14 -50.88 21.72 -3.24
CA ARG A 14 -50.80 23.14 -2.81
C ARG A 14 -49.31 23.41 -2.46
N VAL A 15 -48.52 24.00 -3.36
CA VAL A 15 -48.29 25.44 -3.63
C VAL A 15 -47.30 26.12 -2.65
N LEU A 16 -46.10 26.33 -3.20
CA LEU A 16 -45.18 27.49 -3.20
C LEU A 16 -44.50 28.05 -1.92
N ILE A 17 -43.16 27.92 -1.96
CA ILE A 17 -42.06 28.90 -1.74
C ILE A 17 -41.81 29.42 -0.32
N GLY A 18 -40.56 29.21 0.14
CA GLY A 18 -39.90 29.99 1.18
C GLY A 18 -38.46 29.50 1.41
N ALA A 19 -37.48 30.33 1.07
CA ALA A 19 -36.05 30.03 1.00
C ALA A 19 -35.35 29.85 2.36
N ALA A 20 -34.34 28.97 2.39
CA ALA A 20 -32.98 29.14 2.95
C ALA A 20 -32.43 27.80 3.45
N SER A 21 -31.94 26.95 2.54
CA SER A 21 -31.15 25.78 2.92
C SER A 21 -29.68 26.14 2.77
N ALA A 22 -28.96 26.26 3.87
CA ALA A 22 -27.51 26.24 3.88
C ALA A 22 -27.05 24.97 3.16
N THR A 23 -26.36 25.13 2.04
CA THR A 23 -25.67 24.03 1.37
C THR A 23 -24.61 23.51 2.33
N PRO A 24 -24.67 22.26 2.79
CA PRO A 24 -23.48 21.65 3.36
C PRO A 24 -22.47 21.60 2.22
N ILE A 25 -21.34 22.28 2.38
CA ILE A 25 -20.15 22.06 1.57
C ILE A 25 -19.69 20.65 1.92
N LEU A 26 -20.28 19.65 1.25
CA LEU A 26 -19.64 18.37 1.07
C LEU A 26 -18.37 18.69 0.29
N ALA A 27 -17.24 18.72 1.01
CA ALA A 27 -15.94 18.62 0.39
C ALA A 27 -16.03 17.45 -0.59
N SER A 28 -15.96 17.74 -1.89
CA SER A 28 -15.81 16.71 -2.89
C SER A 28 -14.51 16.00 -2.55
N VAL A 29 -14.59 14.81 -1.96
CA VAL A 29 -13.57 13.80 -2.18
C VAL A 29 -13.70 13.54 -3.67
N GLY A 30 -12.92 14.30 -4.46
CA GLY A 30 -12.90 14.16 -5.91
C GLY A 30 -12.66 12.69 -6.21
N ALA A 31 -13.51 12.10 -7.06
CA ALA A 31 -13.30 10.74 -7.51
C ALA A 31 -11.86 10.65 -8.02
N ALA A 32 -11.03 9.82 -7.36
CA ALA A 32 -9.64 9.63 -7.72
C ALA A 32 -9.58 9.26 -9.20
N SER A 33 -8.66 9.89 -9.95
CA SER A 33 -8.49 9.51 -11.34
C SER A 33 -7.99 8.05 -11.40
N PRO A 34 -8.24 7.30 -12.49
CA PRO A 34 -7.71 5.94 -12.64
C PRO A 34 -6.19 5.86 -12.46
N SER A 35 -5.46 6.93 -12.77
CA SER A 35 -4.02 7.02 -12.53
C SER A 35 -3.64 7.19 -11.06
N ASP A 36 -4.46 7.94 -10.30
CA ASP A 36 -4.30 8.05 -8.85
C ASP A 36 -4.57 6.71 -8.17
N GLU A 37 -5.51 5.90 -8.68
CA GLU A 37 -5.77 4.54 -8.19
C GLU A 37 -4.54 3.63 -8.37
N VAL A 38 -3.94 3.59 -9.57
CA VAL A 38 -2.73 2.78 -9.81
C VAL A 38 -1.60 3.19 -8.87
N THR A 39 -1.38 4.50 -8.72
CA THR A 39 -0.31 5.03 -7.87
C THR A 39 -0.56 4.67 -6.41
N ALA A 40 -1.78 4.87 -5.91
CA ALA A 40 -2.16 4.53 -4.54
C ALA A 40 -1.95 3.05 -4.23
N ARG A 41 -2.36 2.14 -5.13
CA ARG A 41 -2.14 0.70 -4.95
C ARG A 41 -0.66 0.30 -4.96
N CYS A 42 0.17 0.99 -5.75
CA CYS A 42 1.62 0.78 -5.71
C CYS A 42 2.22 1.25 -4.38
N GLU A 43 1.79 2.42 -3.87
CA GLU A 43 2.23 2.95 -2.57
C GLU A 43 1.83 2.00 -1.42
N GLU A 44 0.60 1.50 -1.41
CA GLU A 44 0.13 0.50 -0.44
C GLU A 44 0.99 -0.77 -0.49
N TRP A 45 1.28 -1.27 -1.69
CA TRP A 45 2.11 -2.46 -1.87
C TRP A 45 3.53 -2.25 -1.34
N LEU A 46 4.15 -1.10 -1.64
CA LEU A 46 5.49 -0.74 -1.18
C LEU A 46 5.54 -0.55 0.35
N ALA A 47 4.48 -0.04 0.95
CA ALA A 47 4.37 0.08 2.40
C ALA A 47 4.30 -1.30 3.07
N LEU A 48 3.54 -2.25 2.50
CA LEU A 48 3.50 -3.64 2.98
C LEU A 48 4.87 -4.32 2.87
N ASP A 49 5.57 -4.13 1.74
CA ASP A 49 6.93 -4.62 1.53
C ASP A 49 7.90 -4.12 2.63
N ALA A 50 7.91 -2.80 2.86
CA ALA A 50 8.76 -2.19 3.88
C ALA A 50 8.43 -2.67 5.30
N GLU A 51 7.17 -2.93 5.60
CA GLU A 51 6.75 -3.46 6.90
C GLU A 51 7.22 -4.91 7.11
N ILE A 52 7.15 -5.74 6.07
CA ILE A 52 7.71 -7.10 6.10
C ILE A 52 9.22 -7.04 6.35
N ASP A 53 9.95 -6.21 5.63
CA ASP A 53 11.40 -6.03 5.81
C ASP A 53 11.75 -5.59 7.24
N ARG A 54 10.96 -4.66 7.79
CA ARG A 54 11.12 -4.19 9.18
C ARG A 54 10.93 -5.31 10.19
N LEU A 55 9.88 -6.11 10.03
CA LEU A 55 9.55 -7.23 10.92
C LEU A 55 10.59 -8.35 10.82
N LEU A 56 11.04 -8.70 9.61
CA LEU A 56 12.09 -9.69 9.40
C LEU A 56 13.44 -9.22 9.94
N SER A 57 13.76 -7.94 9.81
CA SER A 57 14.96 -7.36 10.43
C SER A 57 14.89 -7.46 11.96
N ARG A 58 13.72 -7.16 12.56
CA ARG A 58 13.51 -7.32 14.00
C ARG A 58 13.64 -8.77 14.44
N TRP A 59 13.12 -9.71 13.66
CA TRP A 59 13.33 -11.14 13.91
C TRP A 59 14.81 -11.49 13.90
N SER A 60 15.57 -11.06 12.88
CA SER A 60 17.01 -11.29 12.82
C SER A 60 17.77 -10.67 13.99
N ASP A 61 17.36 -9.50 14.49
CA ASP A 61 17.93 -8.90 15.70
C ASP A 61 17.69 -9.76 16.94
N LEU A 62 16.48 -10.32 17.10
CA LEU A 62 16.13 -11.24 18.18
C LEU A 62 16.93 -12.53 18.08
N GLU A 63 17.06 -13.11 16.88
CA GLU A 63 17.93 -14.28 16.65
C GLU A 63 19.38 -13.99 17.00
N ASN A 64 19.89 -12.83 16.59
CA ASN A 64 21.25 -12.40 16.90
C ASN A 64 21.44 -12.19 18.41
N ALA A 65 20.46 -11.61 19.11
CA ALA A 65 20.49 -11.47 20.57
C ALA A 65 20.52 -12.84 21.23
N LEU A 66 19.63 -13.76 20.85
CA LEU A 66 19.62 -15.13 21.34
C LEU A 66 20.94 -15.85 21.06
N VAL A 67 21.53 -15.69 19.87
CA VAL A 67 22.84 -16.24 19.50
C VAL A 67 23.97 -15.67 20.35
N LYS A 68 24.01 -14.34 20.55
CA LYS A 68 24.99 -13.68 21.43
C LYS A 68 24.80 -14.08 22.90
N GLU A 69 23.56 -14.31 23.30
CA GLU A 69 23.18 -14.81 24.62
C GLU A 69 23.32 -16.34 24.73
N ARG A 70 23.70 -17.06 23.65
CA ARG A 70 24.13 -18.46 23.77
C ARG A 70 25.61 -18.49 24.19
N ARG A 71 26.06 -18.86 25.40
CA ARG A 71 25.51 -19.40 26.65
C ARG A 71 24.36 -20.42 26.63
N TRP A 72 23.94 -20.94 25.47
CA TRP A 72 22.88 -21.96 25.41
C TRP A 72 23.29 -23.27 26.11
N ARG A 73 24.60 -23.56 26.12
CA ARG A 73 25.20 -24.64 26.92
C ARG A 73 25.29 -24.32 28.42
N GLU A 74 25.30 -23.05 28.80
CA GLU A 74 25.46 -22.56 30.19
C GLU A 74 24.12 -22.22 30.86
N MET A 75 23.02 -22.19 30.10
CA MET A 75 21.67 -21.91 30.61
C MET A 75 21.01 -23.14 31.24
N THR A 76 20.23 -22.93 32.30
CA THR A 76 19.40 -23.97 32.91
C THR A 76 18.17 -24.27 32.05
N PRO A 77 17.53 -25.44 32.20
CA PRO A 77 16.27 -25.77 31.52
C PRO A 77 15.20 -24.66 31.67
N ASP A 78 15.02 -24.12 32.88
CA ASP A 78 14.03 -23.07 33.16
C ASP A 78 14.32 -21.76 32.42
N GLN A 79 15.60 -21.40 32.27
CA GLN A 79 15.99 -20.22 31.49
C GLN A 79 15.78 -20.45 29.99
N ARG A 80 15.91 -21.69 29.51
CA ARG A 80 15.59 -22.03 28.10
C ARG A 80 14.09 -22.07 27.85
N GLU A 81 13.29 -22.46 28.85
CA GLU A 81 11.82 -22.43 28.77
C GLU A 81 11.30 -20.98 28.82
N ALA A 82 11.93 -20.11 29.60
CA ALA A 82 11.65 -18.67 29.57
C ALA A 82 12.10 -17.96 28.27
N LEU A 83 13.09 -18.52 27.55
CA LEU A 83 13.54 -18.08 26.22
C LEU A 83 12.97 -18.95 25.07
N SER A 84 12.02 -19.85 25.36
CA SER A 84 11.14 -20.48 24.36
C SER A 84 10.62 -19.38 23.43
N PRO A 85 10.50 -19.61 22.10
CA PRO A 85 10.40 -18.59 21.06
C PRO A 85 9.78 -17.32 21.61
N THR A 86 10.59 -16.28 21.83
CA THR A 86 10.15 -15.13 22.62
C THR A 86 8.79 -14.68 22.08
N GLU A 87 7.80 -14.38 22.93
CA GLU A 87 6.42 -14.08 22.48
C GLU A 87 6.37 -13.06 21.33
N GLU A 88 7.37 -12.16 21.27
CA GLU A 88 7.61 -11.25 20.18
C GLU A 88 7.94 -11.94 18.83
N MET A 89 8.82 -12.95 18.82
CA MET A 89 9.08 -13.78 17.63
C MET A 89 7.78 -14.43 17.17
N ASP A 90 7.05 -15.15 18.02
CA ASP A 90 5.78 -15.79 17.63
C ASP A 90 4.76 -14.78 17.06
N ALA A 91 4.71 -13.56 17.64
CA ALA A 91 3.89 -12.48 17.11
C ALA A 91 4.35 -12.03 15.72
N ILE A 92 5.66 -11.88 15.50
CA ILE A 92 6.25 -11.52 14.20
C ILE A 92 5.96 -12.61 13.16
N ASP A 93 6.15 -13.90 13.46
CA ASP A 93 5.87 -15.00 12.53
C ASP A 93 4.41 -14.97 12.06
N LYS A 94 3.49 -14.79 13.01
CA LYS A 94 2.05 -14.69 12.70
C LYS A 94 1.73 -13.48 11.83
N GLN A 95 2.31 -12.32 12.13
CA GLN A 95 2.08 -11.08 11.36
C GLN A 95 2.64 -11.20 9.94
N VAL A 96 3.89 -11.61 9.80
CA VAL A 96 4.60 -11.71 8.52
C VAL A 96 3.89 -12.66 7.55
N LYS A 97 3.37 -13.80 8.03
CA LYS A 97 2.57 -14.72 7.19
C LYS A 97 1.36 -14.04 6.55
N GLY A 98 0.61 -13.28 7.34
CA GLY A 98 -0.54 -12.52 6.84
C GLY A 98 -0.15 -11.42 5.85
N LEU A 99 0.96 -10.72 6.13
CA LEU A 99 1.46 -9.66 5.26
C LEU A 99 1.99 -10.18 3.93
N PHE A 100 2.66 -11.33 3.90
CA PHE A 100 3.11 -11.95 2.64
C PHE A 100 1.93 -12.31 1.73
N GLU A 101 0.86 -12.86 2.30
CA GLU A 101 -0.35 -13.16 1.54
C GLU A 101 -0.97 -11.88 0.97
N HIS A 102 -1.08 -10.82 1.78
CA HIS A 102 -1.58 -9.53 1.34
C HIS A 102 -0.69 -8.91 0.24
N ARG A 103 0.63 -8.96 0.39
CA ARG A 103 1.59 -8.49 -0.63
C ARG A 103 1.42 -9.26 -1.95
N ARG A 104 1.20 -10.57 -1.90
CA ARG A 104 0.92 -11.38 -3.11
C ARG A 104 -0.38 -10.95 -3.78
N GLN A 105 -1.47 -10.86 -3.03
CA GLN A 105 -2.77 -10.43 -3.57
C GLN A 105 -2.72 -9.01 -4.14
N GLY A 106 -1.99 -8.11 -3.48
CA GLY A 106 -1.74 -6.76 -3.97
C GLY A 106 -1.00 -6.75 -5.30
N LEU A 107 -0.02 -7.64 -5.49
CA LEU A 107 0.69 -7.77 -6.77
C LEU A 107 -0.25 -8.25 -7.88
N ASP A 108 -1.08 -9.27 -7.62
CA ASP A 108 -2.07 -9.76 -8.59
C ASP A 108 -3.07 -8.66 -8.99
N ALA A 109 -3.53 -7.87 -8.01
CA ALA A 109 -4.41 -6.73 -8.25
C ALA A 109 -3.71 -5.65 -9.09
N LEU A 110 -2.44 -5.35 -8.81
CA LEU A 110 -1.65 -4.39 -9.59
C LEU A 110 -1.48 -4.84 -11.04
N LEU A 111 -1.27 -6.13 -11.31
CA LEU A 111 -1.16 -6.66 -12.67
C LEU A 111 -2.44 -6.43 -13.50
N ALA A 112 -3.61 -6.48 -12.86
CA ALA A 112 -4.89 -6.24 -13.52
C ALA A 112 -5.17 -4.76 -13.86
N LEU A 113 -4.51 -3.82 -13.18
CA LEU A 113 -4.72 -2.39 -13.42
C LEU A 113 -3.93 -1.89 -14.64
N VAL A 114 -4.49 -0.92 -15.37
CA VAL A 114 -3.82 -0.29 -16.52
C VAL A 114 -3.42 1.14 -16.15
N ALA A 115 -2.11 1.41 -16.13
CA ALA A 115 -1.60 2.77 -15.99
C ALA A 115 -1.89 3.57 -17.27
N ARG A 116 -2.48 4.75 -17.13
CA ARG A 116 -2.85 5.63 -18.26
C ARG A 116 -1.92 6.82 -18.43
N ASP A 117 -0.94 6.97 -17.55
CA ASP A 117 0.10 7.98 -17.61
C ASP A 117 1.46 7.43 -17.14
N MET A 118 2.49 8.25 -17.31
CA MET A 118 3.86 7.90 -16.93
C MET A 118 4.06 7.77 -15.42
N ARG A 119 3.26 8.46 -14.60
CA ARG A 119 3.33 8.34 -13.14
C ARG A 119 2.91 6.93 -12.71
N GLY A 120 1.76 6.45 -13.18
CA GLY A 120 1.30 5.09 -12.89
C GLY A 120 2.25 4.01 -13.44
N VAL A 121 2.85 4.23 -14.61
CA VAL A 121 3.88 3.32 -15.16
C VAL A 121 5.11 3.30 -14.27
N ALA A 122 5.64 4.46 -13.87
CA ALA A 122 6.81 4.55 -13.00
C ALA A 122 6.56 3.89 -11.64
N SER A 123 5.38 4.10 -11.04
CA SER A 123 5.00 3.44 -9.77
C SER A 123 4.98 1.92 -9.90
N LYS A 124 4.45 1.37 -11.00
CA LYS A 124 4.50 -0.08 -11.26
C LYS A 124 5.92 -0.60 -11.43
N LEU A 125 6.80 0.15 -12.10
CA LEU A 125 8.20 -0.23 -12.26
C LEU A 125 8.96 -0.24 -10.94
N GLN A 126 8.66 0.67 -10.01
CA GLN A 126 9.23 0.63 -8.65
C GLN A 126 8.82 -0.63 -7.90
N VAL A 127 7.55 -1.04 -8.00
CA VAL A 127 7.07 -2.33 -7.46
C VAL A 127 7.82 -3.50 -8.13
N ALA A 128 7.98 -3.47 -9.45
CA ALA A 128 8.70 -4.52 -10.18
C ALA A 128 10.15 -4.68 -9.72
N VAL A 129 10.88 -3.58 -9.52
CA VAL A 129 12.24 -3.60 -8.95
C VAL A 129 12.25 -4.31 -7.59
N LYS A 130 11.26 -4.03 -6.73
CA LYS A 130 11.15 -4.67 -5.42
C LYS A 130 10.78 -6.15 -5.47
N VAL A 131 9.92 -6.56 -6.40
CA VAL A 131 9.62 -7.98 -6.63
C VAL A 131 10.87 -8.74 -7.07
N MET A 132 11.71 -8.09 -7.88
CA MET A 132 12.94 -8.65 -8.44
C MET A 132 14.18 -8.46 -7.55
N ASP A 133 14.06 -8.04 -6.30
CA ASP A 133 15.23 -7.66 -5.48
C ASP A 133 16.23 -8.80 -5.19
N HIS A 134 15.86 -10.06 -5.49
CA HIS A 134 16.74 -11.23 -5.42
C HIS A 134 17.47 -11.53 -6.73
N GLU A 135 17.07 -10.89 -7.84
CA GLU A 135 17.74 -10.99 -9.13
C GLU A 135 19.11 -10.30 -9.09
N ARG A 136 20.03 -10.75 -9.92
CA ARG A 136 21.42 -10.28 -9.94
C ARG A 136 21.92 -10.15 -11.38
N GLY A 137 22.94 -9.30 -11.56
CA GLY A 137 23.68 -9.16 -12.82
C GLY A 137 23.40 -7.83 -13.54
N ASP A 138 24.25 -7.54 -14.52
CA ASP A 138 24.34 -6.22 -15.17
C ASP A 138 23.01 -5.75 -15.78
N GLY A 139 22.21 -6.67 -16.32
CA GLY A 139 20.90 -6.33 -16.88
C GLY A 139 19.89 -5.86 -15.82
N PHE A 140 19.89 -6.47 -14.64
CA PHE A 140 19.02 -6.04 -13.54
C PHE A 140 19.51 -4.72 -12.92
N GLU A 141 20.82 -4.55 -12.76
CA GLU A 141 21.39 -3.29 -12.28
C GLU A 141 21.09 -2.13 -13.25
N LEU A 142 21.19 -2.37 -14.57
CA LEU A 142 20.78 -1.39 -15.59
C LEU A 142 19.29 -1.06 -15.48
N PHE A 143 18.41 -2.06 -15.33
CA PHE A 143 16.98 -1.85 -15.17
C PHE A 143 16.65 -1.02 -13.92
N LYS A 144 17.21 -1.40 -12.77
CA LYS A 144 17.05 -0.68 -11.50
C LYS A 144 17.54 0.77 -11.60
N GLY A 145 18.70 0.99 -12.22
CA GLY A 145 19.23 2.32 -12.50
C GLY A 145 18.30 3.15 -13.37
N ALA A 146 17.83 2.60 -14.50
CA ALA A 146 16.91 3.29 -15.40
C ALA A 146 15.59 3.68 -14.72
N VAL A 147 15.03 2.80 -13.86
CA VAL A 147 13.81 3.11 -13.09
C VAL A 147 14.06 4.26 -12.10
N ALA A 148 15.23 4.30 -11.44
CA ALA A 148 15.59 5.41 -10.55
C ALA A 148 15.74 6.74 -11.33
N GLU A 149 16.34 6.71 -12.51
CA GLU A 149 16.53 7.88 -13.37
C GLU A 149 15.22 8.53 -13.82
N MET A 150 14.11 7.77 -13.91
CA MET A 150 12.79 8.30 -14.26
C MET A 150 12.33 9.46 -13.35
N GLN A 151 12.80 9.51 -12.10
CA GLN A 151 12.51 10.60 -11.15
C GLN A 151 13.10 11.95 -11.60
N HIS A 152 14.16 11.91 -12.40
CA HIS A 152 14.86 13.09 -12.90
C HIS A 152 14.38 13.52 -14.28
N VAL A 153 13.61 12.68 -14.98
CA VAL A 153 13.13 13.00 -16.32
C VAL A 153 12.05 14.09 -16.26
N ARG A 154 12.16 15.03 -17.19
CA ARG A 154 11.21 16.14 -17.39
C ARG A 154 10.59 16.03 -18.78
N CYS A 155 9.33 16.43 -18.90
CA CYS A 155 8.65 16.55 -20.18
C CYS A 155 9.41 17.56 -21.07
N ALA A 156 9.81 17.13 -22.27
CA ALA A 156 10.56 17.99 -23.20
C ALA A 156 9.76 19.22 -23.67
N HIS A 157 8.43 19.17 -23.58
CA HIS A 157 7.56 20.26 -24.04
C HIS A 157 7.26 21.30 -22.96
N CYS A 158 7.02 20.88 -21.71
CA CYS A 158 6.60 21.78 -20.63
C CYS A 158 7.52 21.81 -19.41
N GLY A 159 8.57 20.98 -19.36
CA GLY A 159 9.52 20.91 -18.25
C GLY A 159 8.98 20.26 -16.97
N ALA A 160 7.72 19.84 -16.94
CA ALA A 160 7.12 19.17 -15.78
C ALA A 160 7.80 17.83 -15.48
N PRO A 161 7.95 17.42 -14.21
CA PRO A 161 8.44 16.09 -13.87
C PRO A 161 7.54 15.01 -14.46
N ILE A 162 8.16 13.98 -15.06
CA ILE A 162 7.42 12.82 -15.57
C ILE A 162 6.88 11.97 -14.42
N VAL A 163 7.60 11.95 -13.29
CA VAL A 163 7.20 11.31 -12.05
C VAL A 163 7.22 12.39 -10.96
N GLU A 164 6.05 12.71 -10.41
CA GLU A 164 6.01 13.60 -9.24
C GLU A 164 6.63 12.89 -8.04
N SER A 165 7.78 13.38 -7.59
CA SER A 165 8.33 12.99 -6.29
C SER A 165 7.43 13.59 -5.21
N ARG A 166 6.74 12.74 -4.44
CA ARG A 166 6.04 13.18 -3.23
C ARG A 166 7.07 13.86 -2.31
N PRO A 167 6.86 15.11 -1.87
CA PRO A 167 7.75 15.73 -0.90
C PRO A 167 7.75 14.88 0.39
N PRO A 168 8.90 14.69 1.05
CA PRO A 168 8.96 13.97 2.32
C PRO A 168 7.97 14.60 3.32
N PRO A 169 7.32 13.80 4.18
CA PRO A 169 6.38 14.34 5.16
C PRO A 169 7.08 15.42 5.99
N PRO A 170 6.43 16.56 6.27
CA PRO A 170 6.99 17.55 7.17
C PRO A 170 7.13 16.88 8.54
N ASN A 171 8.38 16.76 9.02
CA ASN A 171 8.84 16.11 10.26
C ASN A 171 9.43 14.69 10.10
N ALA A 172 10.48 14.56 9.28
CA ALA A 172 11.61 13.72 9.65
C ALA A 172 12.69 14.64 10.23
N LYS A 173 12.73 14.75 11.56
CA LYS A 173 13.86 15.28 12.33
C LYS A 173 14.39 14.14 13.19
#